data_AF-A0A382Z348-F1
#
_entry.id   AF-A0A382Z348-F1
#
_cell.length_a   1.000
_cell.length_b   1.000
_cell.length_c   1.000
_cell.angle_alpha   90.00
_cell.angle_beta   90.00
_cell.angle_gamma   90.00
#
_symmetry.space_group_name_H-M   'P 1'
#
loop_
_entity.id
_entity.type
_entity.pdbx_description
1 polymer ?
#
loop_
_entity_poly.entity_id
_entity_poly.type
_entity_poly.pdbx_seq_one_letter_code
_entity_poly.pdbx_strand_id
1 'polypeptide(L)'
;VVETRLPGTDVPVYLLEHKELYDRPGLYAGPRGDYPDNAERALVLCRSALELPNATDWHPDVYHAHDWMAAALPACLNAARQPENRTPSASVLTIHNLEHQGAFPPESFDLTGLPGSYFHMDGFEHYGRLNLLKGGIQHADKITTVSPTYAEEIRTESHGHGLHPALGFRAADLVGILNGIDEDAWNPLNDDALPKPFGPDTVKAGKQACRAALSEELGLPNSHSLPLFGAVTRLYHQKGLDLLLESIP
;
A
#
# COMPACT_ATOMS: atom_id res chain seq x y z
N VAL A 1 10.66 -2.16 20.47
CA VAL A 1 11.10 -1.99 19.07
C VAL A 1 12.40 -2.76 18.91
N VAL A 2 12.52 -3.57 17.86
CA VAL A 2 13.76 -4.26 17.48
C VAL A 2 14.35 -3.53 16.28
N GLU A 3 15.63 -3.20 16.32
CA GLU A 3 16.32 -2.53 15.20
C GLU A 3 17.04 -3.56 14.32
N THR A 4 16.96 -3.38 13.01
CA THR A 4 17.74 -4.07 11.99
C THR A 4 18.05 -3.13 10.83
N ARG A 5 18.59 -3.63 9.71
CA ARG A 5 18.85 -2.84 8.49
C ARG A 5 18.16 -3.46 7.29
N LEU A 6 17.72 -2.61 6.37
CA LEU A 6 17.23 -3.07 5.08
C LEU A 6 18.39 -3.72 4.31
N PRO A 7 18.24 -4.97 3.80
CA PRO A 7 19.33 -5.69 3.15
C PRO A 7 20.02 -4.88 2.04
N GLY A 8 21.35 -4.87 2.04
CA GLY A 8 22.14 -4.16 1.03
C GLY A 8 22.22 -2.64 1.22
N THR A 9 21.67 -2.08 2.31
CA THR A 9 21.67 -0.64 2.57
C THR A 9 22.02 -0.31 4.03
N ASP A 10 22.28 0.98 4.31
CA ASP A 10 22.44 1.49 5.67
C ASP A 10 21.13 1.99 6.29
N VAL A 11 19.97 1.76 5.64
CA VAL A 11 18.67 2.23 6.13
C VAL A 11 18.25 1.42 7.36
N PRO A 12 18.07 2.07 8.54
CA PRO A 12 17.60 1.39 9.74
C PRO A 12 16.14 0.98 9.57
N VAL A 13 15.81 -0.20 10.08
CA VAL A 13 14.46 -0.78 10.09
C VAL A 13 14.09 -1.05 11.54
N TYR A 14 13.02 -0.38 11.98
CA TYR A 14 12.47 -0.54 13.32
C TYR A 14 11.24 -1.43 13.27
N LEU A 15 11.34 -2.60 13.90
CA LEU A 15 10.29 -3.59 13.96
C LEU A 15 9.50 -3.43 15.26
N LEU A 16 8.17 -3.31 15.12
CA LEU A 16 7.26 -3.27 16.25
C LEU A 16 6.90 -4.69 16.69
N GLU A 17 7.34 -5.07 17.89
CA GLU A 17 6.97 -6.34 18.50
C GLU A 17 5.84 -6.12 19.51
N HIS A 18 4.73 -6.84 19.33
CA HIS A 18 3.64 -6.92 20.31
C HIS A 18 2.94 -8.26 20.15
N LYS A 19 3.27 -9.23 21.03
CA LYS A 19 2.84 -10.63 20.87
C LYS A 19 1.33 -10.78 20.72
N GLU A 20 0.55 -10.13 21.57
CA GLU A 20 -0.92 -10.25 21.53
C GLU A 20 -1.52 -9.74 20.22
N LEU A 21 -0.87 -8.77 19.55
CA LEU A 21 -1.38 -8.10 18.35
C LEU A 21 -0.80 -8.68 17.05
N TYR A 22 0.43 -9.19 17.07
CA TYR A 22 1.14 -9.57 15.84
C TYR A 22 1.64 -11.03 15.82
N ASP A 23 1.69 -11.74 16.94
CA ASP A 23 2.11 -13.16 16.98
C ASP A 23 0.95 -14.08 16.58
N ARG A 24 0.66 -14.10 15.26
CA ARG A 24 -0.44 -14.86 14.67
C ARG A 24 -0.16 -15.24 13.20
N PRO A 25 -0.85 -16.25 12.64
CA PRO A 25 -0.54 -16.74 11.29
C PRO A 25 -0.89 -15.79 10.13
N GLY A 26 -1.92 -14.95 10.29
CA GLY A 26 -2.42 -14.08 9.23
C GLY A 26 -2.07 -12.61 9.45
N LEU A 27 -2.01 -11.84 8.35
CA LEU A 27 -1.72 -10.40 8.41
C LEU A 27 -2.96 -9.58 8.77
N TYR A 28 -4.09 -9.76 8.09
CA TYR A 28 -5.34 -8.99 8.33
C TYR A 28 -6.54 -9.87 8.62
N ALA A 29 -6.51 -11.12 8.17
CA ALA A 29 -7.60 -12.06 8.26
C ALA A 29 -7.08 -13.46 8.54
N GLY A 30 -7.95 -14.29 9.11
CA GLY A 30 -7.74 -15.73 9.25
C GLY A 30 -8.87 -16.52 8.58
N PRO A 31 -8.98 -17.83 8.85
CA PRO A 31 -10.02 -18.69 8.26
C PRO A 31 -11.47 -18.24 8.55
N ARG A 32 -11.67 -17.34 9.54
CA ARG A 32 -12.98 -16.82 9.95
C ARG A 32 -13.26 -15.40 9.44
N GLY A 33 -12.43 -14.88 8.54
CA GLY A 33 -12.49 -13.50 8.04
C GLY A 33 -11.52 -12.57 8.76
N ASP A 34 -11.79 -11.27 8.64
CA ASP A 34 -10.95 -10.21 9.17
C ASP A 34 -10.78 -10.31 10.69
N TYR A 35 -9.57 -9.99 11.17
CA TYR A 35 -9.34 -9.91 12.60
C TYR A 35 -10.09 -8.69 13.19
N PRO A 36 -10.83 -8.87 14.30
CA PRO A 36 -11.65 -7.80 14.89
C PRO A 36 -10.81 -6.67 15.48
N ASP A 37 -9.55 -6.93 15.81
CA ASP A 37 -8.58 -5.99 16.39
C ASP A 37 -7.73 -5.28 15.32
N ASN A 38 -8.08 -5.37 14.03
CA ASN A 38 -7.34 -4.70 12.96
C ASN A 38 -7.25 -3.17 13.15
N ALA A 39 -8.29 -2.54 13.70
CA ALA A 39 -8.26 -1.12 14.04
C ALA A 39 -7.18 -0.82 15.09
N GLU A 40 -7.16 -1.61 16.18
CA GLU A 40 -6.18 -1.48 17.25
C GLU A 40 -4.75 -1.69 16.73
N ARG A 41 -4.53 -2.72 15.92
CA ARG A 41 -3.22 -3.04 15.32
C ARG A 41 -2.68 -1.91 14.45
N ALA A 42 -3.55 -1.27 13.66
CA ALA A 42 -3.18 -0.11 12.85
C ALA A 42 -2.84 1.12 13.72
N LEU A 43 -3.62 1.36 14.76
CA LEU A 43 -3.41 2.51 15.65
C LEU A 43 -2.16 2.34 16.53
N VAL A 44 -1.87 1.12 16.97
CA VAL A 44 -0.63 0.78 17.68
C VAL A 44 0.59 1.00 16.79
N LEU A 45 0.51 0.64 15.50
CA LEU A 45 1.56 0.96 14.53
C LEU A 45 1.77 2.48 14.41
N CYS A 46 0.69 3.25 14.21
CA CYS A 46 0.77 4.71 14.07
C CYS A 46 1.38 5.38 15.31
N ARG A 47 0.93 5.02 16.50
CA ARG A 47 1.45 5.57 17.76
C ARG A 47 2.90 5.18 18.01
N SER A 48 3.26 3.92 17.75
CA SER A 48 4.64 3.45 17.92
C SER A 48 5.61 4.19 17.02
N ALA A 49 5.19 4.56 15.80
CA ALA A 49 6.01 5.38 14.92
C ALA A 49 6.23 6.80 15.48
N LEU A 50 5.21 7.40 16.11
CA LEU A 50 5.33 8.72 16.76
C LEU A 50 6.16 8.69 18.05
N GLU A 51 6.22 7.55 18.73
CA GLU A 51 7.06 7.35 19.92
C GLU A 51 8.51 6.98 19.58
N LEU A 52 8.82 6.67 18.31
CA LEU A 52 10.15 6.27 17.89
C LEU A 52 11.25 7.28 18.26
N PRO A 53 11.06 8.61 18.12
CA PRO A 53 12.07 9.59 18.51
C PRO A 53 12.44 9.51 20.00
N ASN A 54 11.49 9.18 20.88
CA ASN A 54 11.74 9.01 22.31
C ASN A 54 12.58 7.75 22.61
N ALA A 55 12.60 6.78 21.69
CA ALA A 55 13.31 5.52 21.85
C ALA A 55 14.69 5.48 21.17
N THR A 56 14.96 6.36 20.20
CA THR A 56 16.15 6.26 19.33
C THR A 56 16.93 7.57 19.14
N ASP A 57 16.49 8.67 19.76
CA ASP A 57 16.98 10.05 19.53
C ASP A 57 16.89 10.53 18.06
N TRP A 58 16.37 9.71 17.14
CA TRP A 58 16.20 10.04 15.73
C TRP A 58 14.85 10.71 15.49
N HIS A 59 14.89 11.92 14.94
CA HIS A 59 13.71 12.74 14.69
C HIS A 59 13.46 12.85 13.18
N PRO A 60 12.36 12.30 12.65
CA PRO A 60 12.05 12.39 11.22
C PRO A 60 11.58 13.78 10.83
N ASP A 61 12.06 14.29 9.69
CA ASP A 61 11.50 15.47 9.04
C ASP A 61 10.11 15.18 8.43
N VAL A 62 9.92 13.95 7.95
CA VAL A 62 8.70 13.51 7.27
C VAL A 62 8.30 12.12 7.74
N TYR A 63 7.02 11.94 8.07
CA TYR A 63 6.41 10.64 8.23
C TYR A 63 5.70 10.23 6.94
N HIS A 64 6.12 9.12 6.35
CA HIS A 64 5.49 8.57 5.14
C HIS A 64 4.62 7.37 5.50
N ALA A 65 3.31 7.59 5.61
CA ALA A 65 2.33 6.57 5.86
C ALA A 65 1.91 5.89 4.55
N HIS A 66 1.75 4.56 4.57
CA HIS A 66 1.28 3.78 3.43
C HIS A 66 -0.03 3.06 3.78
N ASP A 67 -1.07 3.33 3.00
CA ASP A 67 -2.42 2.76 3.10
C ASP A 67 -3.08 2.89 4.48
N TRP A 68 -4.25 2.26 4.65
CA TRP A 68 -5.13 2.45 5.81
C TRP A 68 -4.50 2.09 7.17
N MET A 69 -3.48 1.24 7.20
CA MET A 69 -2.85 0.75 8.43
C MET A 69 -1.99 1.81 9.09
N ALA A 70 -1.42 2.72 8.30
CA ALA A 70 -0.65 3.87 8.79
C ALA A 70 -1.44 5.19 8.65
N ALA A 71 -2.64 5.16 8.07
CA ALA A 71 -3.37 6.38 7.68
C ALA A 71 -3.87 7.23 8.86
N ALA A 72 -3.92 6.71 10.09
CA ALA A 72 -4.22 7.54 11.25
C ALA A 72 -3.04 8.43 11.68
N LEU A 73 -1.81 8.08 11.28
CA LEU A 73 -0.59 8.75 11.71
C LEU A 73 -0.60 10.27 11.47
N PRO A 74 -0.99 10.80 10.29
CA PRO A 74 -1.03 12.25 10.08
C PRO A 74 -1.95 12.99 11.06
N ALA A 75 -3.11 12.42 11.39
CA ALA A 75 -4.02 13.01 12.35
C ALA A 75 -3.44 12.97 13.78
N CYS A 76 -2.84 11.84 14.17
CA CYS A 76 -2.14 11.72 15.45
C CYS A 76 -0.96 12.69 15.57
N LEU A 77 -0.19 12.86 14.49
CA LEU A 77 0.89 13.84 14.41
C LEU A 77 0.35 15.26 14.60
N ASN A 78 -0.73 15.63 13.91
CA ASN A 78 -1.37 16.94 14.05
C ASN A 78 -1.88 17.19 15.48
N ALA A 79 -2.47 16.19 16.13
CA ALA A 79 -2.95 16.31 17.50
C ALA A 79 -1.82 16.40 18.54
N ALA A 80 -0.66 15.79 18.26
CA ALA A 80 0.51 15.84 19.13
C ALA A 80 1.35 17.13 18.96
N ARG A 81 1.08 17.94 17.91
CA ARG A 81 1.82 19.20 17.67
C ARG A 81 1.63 20.16 18.83
N GLN A 82 2.71 20.44 19.54
CA GLN A 82 2.74 21.50 20.55
C GLN A 82 2.94 22.86 19.87
N PRO A 83 2.31 23.94 20.38
CA PRO A 83 2.45 25.29 19.81
C PRO A 83 3.91 25.79 19.73
N GLU A 84 4.81 25.21 20.53
CA GLU A 84 6.19 25.65 20.70
C GLU A 84 7.17 24.99 19.72
N ASN A 85 6.72 23.98 18.96
CA ASN A 85 7.53 23.33 17.94
C ASN A 85 7.71 24.23 16.71
N ARG A 86 8.89 24.87 16.61
CA ARG A 86 9.20 25.86 15.55
C ARG A 86 9.24 25.26 14.13
N THR A 87 9.45 23.94 14.00
CA THR A 87 9.34 23.17 12.74
C THR A 87 8.80 21.78 13.04
N PRO A 88 7.48 21.56 12.93
CA PRO A 88 6.91 20.23 13.11
C PRO A 88 7.26 19.34 11.91
N SER A 89 7.41 18.03 12.14
CA SER A 89 7.52 17.05 11.05
C SER A 89 6.31 17.13 10.12
N ALA A 90 6.54 16.92 8.83
CA ALA A 90 5.49 16.80 7.82
C ALA A 90 5.02 15.35 7.69
N SER A 91 3.94 15.15 6.94
CA SER A 91 3.31 13.86 6.71
C SER A 91 2.92 13.66 5.24
N VAL A 92 3.19 12.47 4.72
CA VAL A 92 2.75 12.01 3.40
C VAL A 92 1.95 10.73 3.57
N LEU A 93 0.81 10.63 2.88
CA LEU A 93 0.03 9.40 2.79
C LEU A 93 0.08 8.85 1.36
N THR A 94 0.65 7.67 1.17
CA THR A 94 0.52 6.92 -0.10
C THR A 94 -0.72 6.03 -0.06
N ILE A 95 -1.54 6.12 -1.11
CA ILE A 95 -2.69 5.25 -1.35
C ILE A 95 -2.36 4.35 -2.54
N HIS A 96 -2.22 3.04 -2.33
CA HIS A 96 -2.01 2.09 -3.44
C HIS A 96 -3.32 1.51 -3.96
N ASN A 97 -4.35 1.49 -3.12
CA ASN A 97 -5.65 0.91 -3.43
C ASN A 97 -6.72 1.53 -2.52
N LEU A 98 -7.88 1.84 -3.09
CA LEU A 98 -9.02 2.40 -2.36
C LEU A 98 -10.05 1.37 -1.92
N GLU A 99 -9.91 0.11 -2.30
CA GLU A 99 -10.86 -0.93 -1.90
C GLU A 99 -10.76 -1.25 -0.41
N HIS A 100 -9.56 -1.22 0.16
CA HIS A 100 -9.34 -1.46 1.59
C HIS A 100 -9.05 -0.14 2.30
N GLN A 101 -10.05 0.37 3.02
CA GLN A 101 -10.01 1.71 3.62
C GLN A 101 -9.80 1.72 5.14
N GLY A 102 -9.80 0.55 5.78
CA GLY A 102 -9.80 0.45 7.24
C GLY A 102 -11.09 1.02 7.83
N ALA A 103 -12.23 0.44 7.41
CA ALA A 103 -13.57 0.88 7.79
C ALA A 103 -14.13 0.08 8.98
N PHE A 104 -14.21 0.70 10.15
CA PHE A 104 -14.55 0.05 11.41
C PHE A 104 -15.83 0.63 12.04
N PRO A 105 -16.46 -0.08 13.00
CA PRO A 105 -17.53 0.51 13.80
C PRO A 105 -17.13 1.85 14.44
N PRO A 106 -18.06 2.80 14.63
CA PRO A 106 -17.76 4.14 15.13
C PRO A 106 -17.08 4.15 16.50
N GLU A 107 -17.40 3.20 17.38
CA GLU A 107 -16.78 3.03 18.71
C GLU A 107 -15.27 2.74 18.63
N SER A 108 -14.78 2.23 17.50
CA SER A 108 -13.33 2.04 17.29
C SER A 108 -12.57 3.36 17.22
N PHE A 109 -13.26 4.50 17.03
CA PHE A 109 -12.63 5.82 17.04
C PHE A 109 -11.98 6.15 18.40
N ASP A 110 -12.54 5.66 19.50
CA ASP A 110 -11.99 5.88 20.84
C ASP A 110 -10.57 5.32 20.99
N LEU A 111 -10.24 4.25 20.26
CA LEU A 111 -8.90 3.67 20.23
C LEU A 111 -7.86 4.64 19.68
N THR A 112 -8.25 5.62 18.86
CA THR A 112 -7.34 6.63 18.28
C THR A 112 -6.76 7.55 19.36
N GLY A 113 -7.49 7.76 20.46
CA GLY A 113 -7.15 8.74 21.50
C GLY A 113 -7.20 10.20 21.02
N LEU A 114 -7.75 10.44 19.82
CA LEU A 114 -7.94 11.78 19.28
C LEU A 114 -9.17 12.45 19.92
N PRO A 115 -9.21 13.79 19.99
CA PRO A 115 -10.42 14.50 20.40
C PRO A 115 -11.61 14.13 19.51
N GLY A 116 -12.80 14.03 20.09
CA GLY A 116 -14.04 13.72 19.35
C GLY A 116 -14.33 14.67 18.17
N SER A 117 -13.73 15.88 18.17
CA SER A 117 -13.79 16.82 17.06
C SER A 117 -13.15 16.31 15.76
N TYR A 118 -12.38 15.21 15.79
CA TYR A 118 -11.83 14.57 14.58
C TYR A 118 -12.80 13.54 13.97
N PHE A 119 -13.85 13.14 14.70
CA PHE A 119 -14.87 12.21 14.21
C PHE A 119 -16.09 12.95 13.66
N HIS A 120 -15.94 13.48 12.45
CA HIS A 120 -16.99 14.16 11.69
C HIS A 120 -16.83 13.91 10.19
N MET A 121 -17.80 14.37 9.40
CA MET A 121 -17.89 14.14 7.95
C MET A 121 -16.70 14.71 7.16
N ASP A 122 -15.97 15.70 7.67
CA ASP A 122 -14.72 16.20 7.06
C ASP A 122 -13.46 15.61 7.72
N GLY A 123 -13.62 14.70 8.69
CA GLY A 123 -12.55 13.98 9.37
C GLY A 123 -12.64 12.48 9.11
N PHE A 124 -12.66 11.68 10.17
CA PHE A 124 -12.64 10.20 10.10
C PHE A 124 -13.98 9.53 9.76
N GLU A 125 -15.11 10.21 9.93
CA GLU A 125 -16.43 9.59 9.78
C GLU A 125 -16.78 9.38 8.30
N HIS A 126 -17.25 8.20 7.95
CA HIS A 126 -17.79 7.89 6.63
C HIS A 126 -18.97 6.92 6.74
N TYR A 127 -20.18 7.37 6.40
CA TYR A 127 -21.42 6.61 6.49
C TYR A 127 -21.68 5.96 7.87
N GLY A 128 -21.45 6.72 8.95
CA GLY A 128 -21.62 6.32 10.35
C GLY A 128 -20.50 5.43 10.88
N ARG A 129 -19.41 5.25 10.12
CA ARG A 129 -18.29 4.37 10.47
C ARG A 129 -16.99 5.15 10.61
N LEU A 130 -16.05 4.59 11.38
CA LEU A 130 -14.66 5.01 11.34
C LEU A 130 -14.06 4.61 9.99
N ASN A 131 -13.36 5.52 9.31
CA ASN A 131 -12.59 5.23 8.12
C ASN A 131 -11.18 5.80 8.27
N LEU A 132 -10.19 4.92 8.53
CA LEU A 132 -8.81 5.34 8.79
C LEU A 132 -8.18 6.01 7.57
N LEU A 133 -8.43 5.49 6.37
CA LEU A 133 -7.88 6.07 5.14
C LEU A 133 -8.42 7.47 4.88
N LYS A 134 -9.72 7.69 5.08
CA LYS A 134 -10.34 9.01 4.99
C LYS A 134 -9.75 10.00 5.99
N GLY A 135 -9.56 9.59 7.23
CA GLY A 135 -8.87 10.42 8.23
C GLY A 135 -7.47 10.81 7.78
N GLY A 136 -6.69 9.86 7.26
CA GLY A 136 -5.38 10.15 6.69
C GLY A 136 -5.42 11.12 5.50
N ILE A 137 -6.36 10.94 4.58
CA ILE A 137 -6.59 11.85 3.45
C ILE A 137 -6.87 13.27 3.95
N GLN A 138 -7.63 13.45 5.02
CA GLN A 138 -7.99 14.78 5.52
C GLN A 138 -6.87 15.47 6.30
N HIS A 139 -5.91 14.71 6.85
CA HIS A 139 -4.90 15.24 7.76
C HIS A 139 -3.45 15.22 7.25
N ALA A 140 -3.14 14.45 6.20
CA ALA A 140 -1.80 14.43 5.61
C ALA A 140 -1.43 15.77 4.96
N ASP A 141 -0.16 16.15 5.00
CA ASP A 141 0.33 17.37 4.32
C ASP A 141 0.38 17.15 2.79
N LYS A 142 0.75 15.95 2.34
CA LYS A 142 0.64 15.51 0.94
C LYS A 142 0.07 14.10 0.81
N ILE A 143 -0.54 13.83 -0.34
CA ILE A 143 -1.10 12.52 -0.68
C ILE A 143 -0.44 12.05 -1.96
N THR A 144 0.05 10.81 -1.98
CA THR A 144 0.63 10.19 -3.16
C THR A 144 -0.16 8.96 -3.57
N THR A 145 -0.11 8.60 -4.85
CA THR A 145 -0.72 7.38 -5.36
C THR A 145 0.05 6.81 -6.55
N VAL A 146 -0.30 5.62 -7.02
CA VAL A 146 0.59 4.76 -7.85
C VAL A 146 0.79 5.19 -9.30
N SER A 147 0.05 6.20 -9.79
CA SER A 147 0.30 6.82 -11.09
C SER A 147 -0.45 8.14 -11.24
N PRO A 148 -0.02 9.04 -12.16
CA PRO A 148 -0.78 10.24 -12.51
C PRO A 148 -2.21 9.94 -12.97
N THR A 149 -2.39 8.91 -13.81
CA THR A 149 -3.72 8.48 -14.26
C THR A 149 -4.59 8.03 -13.10
N TYR A 150 -4.05 7.21 -12.20
CA TYR A 150 -4.80 6.72 -11.05
C TYR A 150 -5.18 7.85 -10.10
N ALA A 151 -4.34 8.87 -9.94
CA ALA A 151 -4.67 10.10 -9.20
C ALA A 151 -5.88 10.85 -9.79
N GLU A 152 -6.08 10.80 -11.11
CA GLU A 152 -7.26 11.35 -11.75
C GLU A 152 -8.48 10.45 -11.55
N GLU A 153 -8.32 9.14 -11.76
CA GLU A 153 -9.38 8.14 -11.66
C GLU A 153 -10.01 8.11 -10.27
N ILE A 154 -9.21 8.07 -9.20
CA ILE A 154 -9.73 7.96 -7.83
C ILE A 154 -10.54 9.18 -7.35
N ARG A 155 -10.54 10.27 -8.11
CA ARG A 155 -11.38 11.44 -7.86
C ARG A 155 -12.77 11.33 -8.53
N THR A 156 -13.01 10.29 -9.31
CA THR A 156 -14.32 10.01 -9.89
C THR A 156 -15.14 9.13 -8.97
N GLU A 157 -16.47 9.23 -9.06
CA GLU A 157 -17.38 8.40 -8.26
C GLU A 157 -17.17 6.89 -8.52
N SER A 158 -16.90 6.52 -9.78
CA SER A 158 -16.73 5.13 -10.20
C SER A 158 -15.48 4.44 -9.63
N HIS A 159 -14.39 5.17 -9.38
CA HIS A 159 -13.12 4.58 -8.92
C HIS A 159 -12.68 5.06 -7.54
N GLY A 160 -13.35 6.08 -6.98
CA GLY A 160 -12.98 6.64 -5.68
C GLY A 160 -13.53 5.87 -4.47
N HIS A 161 -14.30 4.79 -4.68
CA HIS A 161 -14.86 3.94 -3.63
C HIS A 161 -15.53 4.74 -2.48
N GLY A 162 -16.32 5.76 -2.81
CA GLY A 162 -16.97 6.66 -1.83
C GLY A 162 -16.07 7.76 -1.24
N LEU A 163 -14.75 7.70 -1.42
CA LEU A 163 -13.80 8.72 -0.95
C LEU A 163 -13.49 9.81 -1.99
N HIS A 164 -14.05 9.72 -3.20
CA HIS A 164 -13.88 10.72 -4.25
C HIS A 164 -14.15 12.18 -3.80
N PRO A 165 -15.11 12.51 -2.90
CA PRO A 165 -15.30 13.89 -2.46
C PRO A 165 -14.13 14.38 -1.60
N ALA A 166 -13.60 13.53 -0.71
CA ALA A 166 -12.45 13.87 0.12
C ALA A 166 -11.17 14.03 -0.72
N LEU A 167 -10.96 13.14 -1.70
CA LEU A 167 -9.85 13.23 -2.65
C LEU A 167 -9.97 14.43 -3.59
N GLY A 168 -11.19 14.78 -4.00
CA GLY A 168 -11.48 16.00 -4.76
C GLY A 168 -11.18 17.27 -3.96
N PHE A 169 -11.57 17.30 -2.68
CA PHE A 169 -11.24 18.42 -1.77
C PHE A 169 -9.73 18.57 -1.59
N ARG A 170 -9.00 17.46 -1.49
CA ARG A 170 -7.54 17.41 -1.35
C ARG A 170 -6.77 17.37 -2.69
N ALA A 171 -7.41 17.68 -3.82
CA ALA A 171 -6.82 17.48 -5.14
C ALA A 171 -5.51 18.27 -5.37
N ALA A 172 -5.33 19.43 -4.72
CA ALA A 172 -4.10 20.22 -4.81
C ALA A 172 -2.89 19.55 -4.10
N ASP A 173 -3.15 18.60 -3.22
CA ASP A 173 -2.14 17.87 -2.46
C ASP A 173 -1.95 16.42 -2.94
N LEU A 174 -2.80 15.96 -3.85
CA LEU A 174 -2.77 14.61 -4.43
C LEU A 174 -1.85 14.55 -5.65
N VAL A 175 -0.84 13.69 -5.58
CA VAL A 175 0.17 13.52 -6.64
C VAL A 175 0.29 12.04 -7.03
N GLY A 176 0.23 11.77 -8.33
CA GLY A 176 0.52 10.43 -8.85
C GLY A 176 2.01 10.22 -9.10
N ILE A 177 2.58 9.17 -8.50
CA ILE A 177 3.98 8.76 -8.64
C ILE A 177 4.00 7.33 -9.17
N LEU A 178 4.63 7.14 -10.33
CA LEU A 178 4.77 5.81 -10.93
C LEU A 178 5.64 4.91 -10.05
N ASN A 179 5.16 3.69 -9.80
CA ASN A 179 5.96 2.68 -9.12
C ASN A 179 7.20 2.31 -9.94
N GLY A 180 8.31 2.09 -9.25
CA GLY A 180 9.50 1.47 -9.82
C GLY A 180 9.51 -0.05 -9.68
N ILE A 181 10.50 -0.68 -10.30
CA ILE A 181 10.88 -2.07 -10.08
C ILE A 181 12.36 -2.14 -9.67
N ASP A 182 12.76 -3.23 -9.03
CA ASP A 182 14.17 -3.54 -8.81
C ASP A 182 14.78 -4.05 -10.11
N GLU A 183 15.60 -3.23 -10.77
CA GLU A 183 16.24 -3.56 -12.04
C GLU A 183 17.39 -4.55 -11.91
N ASP A 184 17.89 -4.86 -10.71
CA ASP A 184 18.86 -5.94 -10.54
C ASP A 184 18.15 -7.29 -10.43
N ALA A 185 17.01 -7.31 -9.72
CA ALA A 185 16.19 -8.51 -9.58
C ALA A 185 15.37 -8.84 -10.85
N TRP A 186 14.89 -7.82 -11.58
CA TRP A 186 14.05 -8.00 -12.77
C TRP A 186 14.80 -7.69 -14.07
N ASN A 187 15.93 -8.38 -14.28
CA ASN A 187 16.78 -8.13 -15.44
C ASN A 187 17.06 -9.39 -16.27
N PRO A 188 16.55 -9.45 -17.51
CA PRO A 188 16.72 -10.62 -18.35
C PRO A 188 18.18 -10.90 -18.73
N LEU A 189 19.10 -9.94 -18.54
CA LEU A 189 20.54 -10.15 -18.82
C LEU A 189 21.22 -11.06 -17.80
N ASN A 190 20.71 -11.13 -16.57
CA ASN A 190 21.34 -11.82 -15.44
C ASN A 190 20.34 -12.56 -14.54
N ASP A 191 19.10 -12.77 -15.00
CA ASP A 191 18.08 -13.53 -14.27
C ASP A 191 18.33 -15.04 -14.40
N ASP A 192 18.79 -15.66 -13.31
CA ASP A 192 19.05 -17.10 -13.19
C ASP A 192 17.78 -17.96 -13.30
N ALA A 193 16.58 -17.38 -13.14
CA ALA A 193 15.33 -18.09 -13.38
C ALA A 193 15.05 -18.31 -14.88
N LEU A 194 15.75 -17.58 -15.77
CA LEU A 194 15.60 -17.77 -17.21
C LEU A 194 16.51 -18.91 -17.70
N PRO A 195 16.00 -19.84 -18.53
CA PRO A 195 16.81 -20.91 -19.11
C PRO A 195 17.94 -20.37 -20.00
N LYS A 196 17.80 -19.12 -20.48
CA LYS A 196 18.81 -18.40 -21.24
C LYS A 196 18.64 -16.90 -21.02
N PRO A 197 19.55 -16.26 -20.25
CA PRO A 197 19.60 -14.80 -20.16
C PRO A 197 19.77 -14.14 -21.53
N PHE A 198 19.17 -12.96 -21.71
CA PHE A 198 19.18 -12.23 -22.96
C PHE A 198 19.13 -10.71 -22.77
N GLY A 199 19.69 -10.01 -23.75
CA GLY A 199 19.68 -8.55 -23.87
C GLY A 199 19.00 -8.06 -25.14
N PRO A 200 19.05 -6.75 -25.42
CA PRO A 200 18.45 -6.15 -26.62
C PRO A 200 18.88 -6.86 -27.93
N ASP A 201 20.15 -7.22 -28.05
CA ASP A 201 20.70 -7.85 -29.26
C ASP A 201 20.42 -9.36 -29.36
N THR A 202 20.12 -10.03 -28.23
CA THR A 202 19.89 -11.48 -28.16
C THR A 202 18.44 -11.86 -27.84
N VAL A 203 17.54 -10.88 -27.77
CA VAL A 203 16.15 -11.02 -27.34
C VAL A 203 15.40 -12.13 -28.08
N LYS A 204 15.62 -12.27 -29.39
CA LYS A 204 14.95 -13.29 -30.21
C LYS A 204 15.32 -14.70 -29.75
N ALA A 205 16.61 -14.98 -29.59
CA ALA A 205 17.09 -16.29 -29.17
C ALA A 205 16.75 -16.59 -27.70
N GLY A 206 16.84 -15.58 -26.83
CA GLY A 206 16.47 -15.69 -25.42
C GLY A 206 14.99 -15.99 -25.23
N LYS A 207 14.10 -15.19 -25.83
CA LYS A 207 12.65 -15.43 -25.76
C LYS A 207 12.22 -16.76 -26.37
N GLN A 208 12.89 -17.22 -27.43
CA GLN A 208 12.63 -18.55 -28.00
C GLN A 208 12.96 -19.67 -27.01
N ALA A 209 14.11 -19.58 -26.32
CA ALA A 209 14.49 -20.55 -25.30
C ALA A 209 13.53 -20.51 -24.10
N CYS A 210 13.17 -19.32 -23.61
CA CYS A 210 12.21 -19.16 -22.51
C CYS A 210 10.83 -19.70 -22.88
N ARG A 211 10.35 -19.44 -24.10
CA ARG A 211 9.08 -20.00 -24.59
C ARG A 211 9.13 -21.52 -24.65
N ALA A 212 10.21 -22.09 -25.19
CA ALA A 212 10.34 -23.54 -25.29
C ALA A 212 10.30 -24.22 -23.92
N ALA A 213 11.06 -23.70 -22.94
CA ALA A 213 11.07 -24.20 -21.57
C ALA A 213 9.69 -24.07 -20.90
N LEU A 214 9.04 -22.91 -21.01
CA LEU A 214 7.71 -22.69 -20.45
C LEU A 214 6.65 -23.59 -21.11
N SER A 215 6.74 -23.79 -22.43
CA SER A 215 5.84 -24.70 -23.14
C SER A 215 6.04 -26.15 -22.70
N GLU A 216 7.28 -26.59 -22.49
CA GLU A 216 7.58 -27.93 -21.97
C GLU A 216 7.04 -28.10 -20.55
N GLU A 217 7.32 -27.15 -19.65
CA GLU A 217 6.87 -27.16 -18.25
C GLU A 217 5.34 -27.22 -18.13
N LEU A 218 4.63 -26.47 -18.96
CA LEU A 218 3.16 -26.40 -18.95
C LEU A 218 2.49 -27.42 -19.88
N GLY A 219 3.25 -28.26 -20.59
CA GLY A 219 2.71 -29.22 -21.56
C GLY A 219 2.00 -28.58 -22.77
N LEU A 220 2.39 -27.35 -23.13
CA LEU A 220 1.84 -26.61 -24.26
C LEU A 220 2.55 -26.94 -25.58
N PRO A 221 1.88 -26.84 -26.74
CA PRO A 221 2.55 -26.95 -28.02
C PRO A 221 3.60 -25.85 -28.20
N ASN A 222 4.85 -26.26 -28.38
CA ASN A 222 5.93 -25.32 -28.71
C ASN A 222 5.89 -24.94 -30.20
N SER A 223 4.88 -24.16 -30.59
CA SER A 223 4.77 -23.58 -31.92
C SER A 223 5.12 -22.10 -31.92
N HIS A 224 6.09 -21.69 -32.74
CA HIS A 224 6.45 -20.28 -32.91
C HIS A 224 5.42 -19.47 -33.71
N SER A 225 4.47 -20.13 -34.40
CA SER A 225 3.41 -19.45 -35.15
C SER A 225 2.19 -19.10 -34.31
N LEU A 226 2.10 -19.63 -33.07
CA LEU A 226 0.99 -19.36 -32.17
C LEU A 226 1.38 -18.28 -31.15
N PRO A 227 0.54 -17.27 -30.89
CA PRO A 227 0.78 -16.36 -29.77
C PRO A 227 0.69 -17.13 -28.44
N LEU A 228 1.48 -16.71 -27.45
CA LEU A 228 1.33 -17.18 -26.06
C LEU A 228 0.94 -15.98 -25.22
N PHE A 229 -0.18 -16.11 -24.51
CA PHE A 229 -0.66 -15.14 -23.55
C PHE A 229 -0.48 -15.71 -22.14
N GLY A 230 -0.09 -14.87 -21.19
CA GLY A 230 0.07 -15.25 -19.79
C GLY A 230 -0.55 -14.19 -18.90
N ALA A 231 -1.25 -14.63 -17.85
CA ALA A 231 -1.81 -13.77 -16.82
C ALA A 231 -1.34 -14.27 -15.45
N VAL A 232 -0.57 -13.44 -14.75
CA VAL A 232 -0.09 -13.71 -13.39
C VAL A 232 -0.65 -12.63 -12.48
N THR A 233 -1.66 -12.98 -11.69
CA THR A 233 -2.37 -12.02 -10.84
C THR A 233 -3.09 -12.73 -9.70
N ARG A 234 -3.55 -11.98 -8.70
CA ARG A 234 -4.42 -12.52 -7.64
C ARG A 234 -5.81 -12.81 -8.23
N LEU A 235 -6.48 -13.85 -7.73
CA LEU A 235 -7.85 -14.19 -8.09
C LEU A 235 -8.84 -13.24 -7.42
N TYR A 236 -8.94 -12.03 -7.95
CA TYR A 236 -9.74 -10.95 -7.37
C TYR A 236 -10.41 -10.14 -8.47
N HIS A 237 -11.64 -9.68 -8.27
CA HIS A 237 -12.46 -9.08 -9.34
C HIS A 237 -11.78 -7.89 -10.01
N GLN A 238 -11.09 -7.05 -9.25
CA GLN A 238 -10.32 -5.91 -9.77
C GLN A 238 -9.23 -6.31 -10.79
N LYS A 239 -8.83 -7.59 -10.82
CA LYS A 239 -7.79 -8.08 -11.72
C LYS A 239 -8.33 -8.51 -13.10
N GLY A 240 -9.63 -8.43 -13.32
CA GLY A 240 -10.24 -8.58 -14.65
C GLY A 240 -10.21 -10.01 -15.20
N LEU A 241 -10.13 -11.03 -14.34
CA LEU A 241 -10.14 -12.43 -14.78
C LEU A 241 -11.51 -12.86 -15.31
N ASP A 242 -12.57 -12.24 -14.82
CA ASP A 242 -13.92 -12.29 -15.36
C ASP A 242 -13.94 -11.87 -16.84
N LEU A 243 -13.32 -10.72 -17.17
CA LEU A 243 -13.21 -10.24 -18.55
C LEU A 243 -12.38 -11.19 -19.42
N LEU A 244 -11.33 -11.79 -18.85
CA LEU A 244 -10.51 -12.78 -19.56
C LEU A 244 -11.35 -14.00 -19.92
N LEU A 245 -12.15 -14.52 -18.98
CA LEU A 245 -13.05 -15.66 -19.22
C LEU A 245 -14.09 -15.36 -20.30
N GLU A 246 -14.64 -14.15 -20.34
CA GLU A 246 -15.57 -13.73 -21.40
C GLU A 246 -14.90 -13.59 -22.78
N SER A 247 -13.58 -13.39 -22.81
CA SER A 247 -12.81 -13.13 -24.03
C SER A 247 -12.13 -14.37 -24.62
N ILE A 248 -12.12 -15.50 -23.90
CA ILE A 248 -11.52 -16.75 -24.38
C ILE A 248 -12.48 -17.41 -25.38
N PRO A 249 -11.99 -17.87 -26.56
CA PRO A 249 -12.81 -18.54 -27.58
C PRO A 249 -13.38 -19.90 -27.17
#